data_AF-A0A5N5HDD7-F1
#
_entry.id   AF-A0A5N5HDD7-F1
#
_cell.length_a   1.000
_cell.length_b   1.000
_cell.length_c   1.000
_cell.angle_alpha   90.00
_cell.angle_beta   90.00
_cell.angle_gamma   90.00
#
_symmetry.space_group_name_H-M   'P 1'
#
loop_
_entity.id
_entity.type
_entity.pdbx_description
1 polymer ?
#
loop_
_entity_poly.entity_id
_entity_poly.type
_entity_poly.pdbx_seq_one_letter_code
_entity_poly.pdbx_strand_id
1 'polypeptide(L)'
;MLNFSKNNLKDEGRLRTVFLGWLWSCKFEAHLLSSHIIAMPLALNDEHQNQIQFALERGIPVYLGVLGTKRLPYPSKSFELAHCCRVDWLQRDGILLLELDMLLRPGGYFAYSSLVAYAQDEDDLKIWREMSALMDAFDIVL
;
A
#
# COMPACT_ATOMS: atom_id res chain seq x y z
N MET A 1 14.41 -4.21 -7.38
CA MET A 1 14.16 -3.02 -8.21
C MET A 1 13.15 -3.39 -9.28
N LEU A 2 11.97 -2.77 -9.28
CA LEU A 2 10.89 -3.05 -10.23
C LEU A 2 11.36 -2.78 -11.66
N ASN A 3 11.42 -3.82 -12.50
CA ASN A 3 11.91 -3.71 -13.88
C ASN A 3 10.72 -3.58 -14.85
N PHE A 4 10.07 -2.42 -14.85
CA PHE A 4 8.99 -2.13 -15.78
C PHE A 4 9.52 -1.80 -17.17
N SER A 5 8.99 -2.46 -18.20
CA SER A 5 9.41 -2.14 -19.57
C SER A 5 8.91 -0.74 -19.98
N LYS A 6 9.80 0.07 -20.57
CA LYS A 6 9.46 1.33 -21.28
C LYS A 6 8.75 2.41 -20.44
N ASN A 7 9.00 2.51 -19.13
CA ASN A 7 8.31 3.42 -18.20
C ASN A 7 6.77 3.22 -18.16
N ASN A 8 6.28 2.04 -18.54
CA ASN A 8 4.87 1.72 -18.47
C ASN A 8 4.56 0.99 -17.16
N LEU A 9 3.94 1.70 -16.21
CA LEU A 9 3.53 1.15 -14.91
C LEU A 9 2.58 -0.05 -15.04
N LYS A 10 1.77 -0.11 -16.10
CA LYS A 10 0.79 -1.18 -16.31
C LYS A 10 1.46 -2.52 -16.63
N ASP A 11 2.70 -2.50 -17.12
CA ASP A 11 3.53 -3.66 -17.48
C ASP A 11 2.74 -4.75 -18.22
N GLU A 12 2.25 -4.43 -19.42
CA GLU A 12 1.42 -5.34 -20.26
C GLU A 12 0.13 -5.84 -19.57
N GLY A 13 -0.34 -5.13 -18.54
CA GLY A 13 -1.51 -5.54 -17.75
C GLY A 13 -1.17 -6.47 -16.59
N ARG A 14 0.10 -6.56 -16.19
CA ARG A 14 0.49 -7.21 -14.94
C ARG A 14 0.08 -6.39 -13.73
N LEU A 15 0.14 -5.06 -13.81
CA LEU A 15 -0.35 -4.18 -12.75
C LEU A 15 -1.74 -3.64 -13.11
N ARG A 16 -2.78 -4.04 -12.37
CA ARG A 16 -4.17 -3.63 -12.63
C ARG A 16 -4.82 -2.98 -11.43
N THR A 17 -4.44 -3.41 -10.24
CA THR A 17 -5.06 -3.04 -8.97
C THR A 17 -3.97 -2.74 -7.95
N VAL A 18 -4.07 -1.58 -7.32
CA VAL A 18 -3.10 -1.09 -6.34
C VAL A 18 -3.83 -0.73 -5.06
N PHE A 19 -3.38 -1.28 -3.94
CA PHE A 19 -3.83 -0.85 -2.62
C PHE A 19 -2.98 0.32 -2.14
N LEU A 20 -3.59 1.39 -1.63
CA LEU A 20 -2.87 2.54 -1.08
C LEU A 20 -3.25 2.76 0.38
N GLY A 21 -2.26 2.88 1.26
CA GLY A 21 -2.48 3.04 2.70
C GLY A 21 -2.90 4.44 3.17
N TRP A 22 -3.02 5.43 2.27
CA TRP A 22 -3.57 6.76 2.56
C TRP A 22 -4.23 7.35 1.32
N LEU A 23 -4.98 8.41 1.57
CA LEU A 23 -5.47 9.37 0.59
C LEU A 23 -5.11 10.78 1.06
N TRP A 24 -4.26 11.49 0.32
CA TRP A 24 -3.93 12.90 0.65
C TRP A 24 -4.44 13.88 -0.41
N SER A 25 -3.89 13.81 -1.62
CA SER A 25 -4.18 14.78 -2.69
C SER A 25 -4.87 14.19 -3.92
N CYS A 26 -5.14 12.89 -3.93
CA CYS A 26 -5.70 12.15 -5.08
C CYS A 26 -4.84 12.18 -6.35
N LYS A 27 -3.64 12.77 -6.32
CA LYS A 27 -2.80 12.97 -7.51
C LYS A 27 -2.25 11.66 -8.05
N PHE A 28 -1.77 10.80 -7.15
CA PHE A 28 -1.16 9.53 -7.54
C PHE A 28 -2.24 8.55 -8.04
N GLU A 29 -3.36 8.52 -7.34
CA GLU A 29 -4.56 7.77 -7.65
C GLU A 29 -5.11 8.14 -9.04
N ALA A 30 -5.22 9.44 -9.33
CA ALA A 30 -5.65 9.93 -10.63
C ALA A 30 -4.65 9.54 -11.75
N HIS A 31 -3.35 9.55 -11.47
CA HIS A 31 -2.31 9.14 -12.42
C HIS A 31 -2.36 7.63 -12.72
N LEU A 32 -2.60 6.81 -11.70
CA LEU A 32 -2.80 5.38 -11.89
C LEU A 32 -4.07 5.12 -12.70
N LEU A 33 -5.17 5.81 -12.37
CA LEU A 33 -6.45 5.67 -13.07
C LEU A 33 -6.34 6.07 -14.55
N SER A 34 -5.63 7.16 -14.88
CA SER A 34 -5.40 7.55 -16.27
C SER A 34 -4.55 6.53 -17.05
N SER A 35 -3.72 5.76 -16.33
CA SER A 35 -2.96 4.63 -16.85
C SER A 35 -3.74 3.31 -16.88
N HIS A 36 -5.06 3.34 -16.62
CA HIS A 36 -5.94 2.18 -16.53
C HIS A 36 -5.53 1.19 -15.43
N ILE A 37 -5.03 1.72 -14.32
CA ILE A 37 -4.71 0.99 -13.08
C ILE A 37 -5.67 1.49 -12.01
N ILE A 38 -6.39 0.58 -11.39
CA ILE A 38 -7.37 0.91 -10.36
C ILE A 38 -6.64 1.04 -9.02
N ALA A 39 -6.58 2.25 -8.48
CA ALA A 39 -6.09 2.50 -7.12
C ALA A 39 -7.25 2.39 -6.13
N MET A 40 -7.03 1.67 -5.03
CA MET A 40 -7.95 1.51 -3.90
C MET A 40 -7.31 2.09 -2.63
N PRO A 41 -7.41 3.41 -2.44
CA PRO A 41 -6.94 4.08 -1.23
C PRO A 41 -7.81 3.79 -0.01
N LEU A 42 -7.12 3.61 1.11
CA LEU A 42 -7.68 3.56 2.45
C LEU A 42 -7.55 4.95 3.10
N ALA A 43 -8.66 5.55 3.50
CA ALA A 43 -8.68 6.73 4.35
C ALA A 43 -8.69 6.30 5.82
N LEU A 44 -7.65 6.68 6.56
CA LEU A 44 -7.40 6.21 7.93
C LEU A 44 -8.15 6.97 9.03
N ASN A 45 -8.93 8.00 8.70
CA ASN A 45 -9.82 8.71 9.63
C ASN A 45 -10.68 9.73 8.86
N ASP A 46 -11.66 10.29 9.54
CA ASP A 46 -12.62 11.26 9.02
C ASP A 46 -12.09 12.71 8.98
N GLU A 47 -10.92 12.98 9.56
CA GLU A 47 -10.28 14.31 9.51
C GLU A 47 -10.05 14.84 8.07
N HIS A 48 -10.08 13.94 7.09
CA HIS A 48 -9.93 14.24 5.66
C HIS A 48 -11.25 14.05 4.86
N GLN A 49 -12.41 14.20 5.50
CA GLN A 49 -13.74 14.05 4.87
C GLN A 49 -13.88 14.81 3.54
N ASN A 50 -13.35 16.03 3.46
CA ASN A 50 -13.41 16.84 2.23
C ASN A 50 -12.56 16.24 1.10
N GLN A 51 -11.40 15.69 1.41
CA GLN A 51 -10.53 15.01 0.45
C GLN A 51 -11.16 13.71 -0.05
N ILE A 52 -11.80 12.95 0.85
CA ILE A 52 -12.54 11.74 0.50
C ILE A 52 -13.68 12.08 -0.46
N GLN A 53 -14.49 13.09 -0.11
CA GLN A 53 -15.60 13.54 -0.95
C GLN A 53 -15.09 14.00 -2.34
N PHE A 54 -14.03 14.79 -2.37
CA PHE A 54 -13.41 15.25 -3.62
C PHE A 54 -12.89 14.10 -4.50
N ALA A 55 -12.32 13.06 -3.89
CA ALA A 55 -11.88 11.86 -4.60
C ALA A 55 -13.06 11.13 -5.24
N LEU A 56 -14.14 10.93 -4.47
CA LEU A 56 -15.36 10.27 -4.92
C LEU A 56 -16.04 11.07 -6.06
N GLU A 57 -16.09 12.39 -5.96
CA GLU A 57 -16.60 13.28 -7.04
C GLU A 57 -15.77 13.17 -8.33
N ARG A 58 -14.50 12.79 -8.22
CA ARG A 58 -13.59 12.51 -9.36
C ARG A 58 -13.63 11.06 -9.83
N GLY A 59 -14.51 10.23 -9.26
CA GLY A 59 -14.63 8.82 -9.60
C GLY A 59 -13.48 7.95 -9.09
N ILE A 60 -12.69 8.44 -8.14
CA ILE A 60 -11.65 7.65 -7.46
C ILE A 60 -12.32 6.91 -6.31
N PRO A 61 -12.31 5.57 -6.30
CA PRO A 61 -12.89 4.83 -5.19
C PRO A 61 -12.05 5.06 -3.93
N VAL A 62 -12.70 5.22 -2.78
CA VAL A 62 -12.03 5.37 -1.48
C VAL A 62 -12.76 4.54 -0.46
N TYR A 63 -12.01 3.78 0.35
CA TYR A 63 -12.56 3.05 1.48
C TYR A 63 -12.15 3.73 2.79
N LEU A 64 -13.10 3.90 3.70
CA LEU A 64 -12.84 4.44 5.04
C LEU A 64 -12.65 3.29 6.02
N GLY A 65 -11.50 3.25 6.69
CA GLY A 65 -11.20 2.20 7.67
C GLY A 65 -9.83 2.36 8.29
N VAL A 66 -9.59 1.65 9.39
CA VAL A 66 -8.32 1.67 10.13
C VAL A 66 -7.68 0.28 10.08
N LEU A 67 -6.46 0.19 9.56
CA LEU A 67 -5.71 -1.07 9.45
C LEU A 67 -5.62 -1.79 10.81
N GLY A 68 -5.76 -3.12 10.79
CA GLY A 68 -5.65 -3.97 11.97
C GLY A 68 -6.78 -3.84 13.00
N THR A 69 -7.75 -2.93 12.85
CA THR A 69 -8.93 -2.86 13.76
C THR A 69 -10.02 -3.85 13.37
N LYS A 70 -10.26 -3.96 12.06
CA LYS A 70 -11.13 -4.93 11.42
C LYS A 70 -10.44 -5.36 10.14
N ARG A 71 -10.65 -6.61 9.74
CA ARG A 71 -10.19 -7.11 8.44
C ARG A 71 -10.77 -6.23 7.33
N LEU A 72 -9.91 -5.78 6.42
CA LEU A 72 -10.34 -5.04 5.24
C LEU A 72 -11.33 -5.86 4.39
N PRO A 73 -12.35 -5.22 3.78
CA PRO A 73 -13.42 -5.89 3.06
C PRO A 73 -12.99 -6.36 1.65
N TYR A 74 -11.70 -6.60 1.45
CA TYR A 74 -11.16 -7.08 0.19
C TYR A 74 -11.00 -8.60 0.25
N PRO A 75 -11.33 -9.32 -0.84
CA PRO A 75 -10.95 -10.72 -0.98
C PRO A 75 -9.44 -10.89 -0.84
N SER A 76 -9.03 -12.07 -0.41
CA SER A 76 -7.60 -12.40 -0.40
C SER A 76 -7.02 -12.33 -1.81
N LYS A 77 -5.76 -11.87 -1.91
CA LYS A 77 -4.97 -11.83 -3.15
C LYS A 77 -5.65 -10.97 -4.22
N SER A 78 -6.17 -9.81 -3.81
CA SER A 78 -6.86 -8.87 -4.69
C SER A 78 -5.90 -7.98 -5.47
N PHE A 79 -4.77 -7.60 -4.87
CA PHE A 79 -3.91 -6.52 -5.34
C PHE A 79 -2.56 -7.01 -5.87
N GLU A 80 -2.04 -6.37 -6.91
CA GLU A 80 -0.69 -6.64 -7.44
C GLU A 80 0.40 -5.79 -6.81
N LEU A 81 0.02 -4.63 -6.28
CA LEU A 81 0.90 -3.72 -5.57
C LEU A 81 0.17 -3.15 -4.36
N ALA A 82 0.87 -3.04 -3.26
CA ALA A 82 0.46 -2.24 -2.11
C ALA A 82 1.51 -1.15 -1.91
N HIS A 83 1.09 0.11 -1.86
CA HIS A 83 1.96 1.21 -1.48
C HIS A 83 1.55 1.73 -0.12
N CYS A 84 2.47 1.69 0.84
CA CYS A 84 2.24 2.24 2.15
C CYS A 84 3.41 3.07 2.73
N CYS A 85 3.11 4.03 3.59
CA CYS A 85 3.94 5.12 4.07
C CYS A 85 3.42 5.48 5.46
N ARG A 86 4.37 5.75 6.35
CA ARG A 86 4.08 6.20 7.72
C ARG A 86 3.16 5.27 8.53
N VAL A 87 3.10 3.99 8.17
CA VAL A 87 2.52 2.94 9.00
C VAL A 87 3.66 2.20 9.70
N ASP A 88 3.50 1.99 11.00
CA ASP A 88 4.35 1.11 11.79
C ASP A 88 3.87 -0.33 11.60
N TRP A 89 4.63 -1.08 10.80
CA TRP A 89 4.28 -2.45 10.40
C TRP A 89 4.60 -3.50 11.46
N LEU A 90 5.42 -3.16 12.46
CA LEU A 90 5.73 -4.04 13.59
C LEU A 90 4.69 -3.95 14.69
N GLN A 91 3.84 -2.92 14.67
CA GLN A 91 2.78 -2.75 15.65
C GLN A 91 1.86 -3.97 15.71
N ARG A 92 1.34 -4.25 16.91
CA ARG A 92 0.39 -5.35 17.17
C ARG A 92 0.95 -6.70 16.72
N ASP A 93 2.22 -6.96 17.07
CA ASP A 93 2.92 -8.21 16.80
C ASP A 93 2.97 -8.57 15.29
N GLY A 94 3.06 -7.56 14.42
CA GLY A 94 3.17 -7.75 12.97
C GLY A 94 1.87 -8.16 12.27
N ILE A 95 0.70 -8.10 12.94
CA ILE A 95 -0.59 -8.45 12.34
C ILE A 95 -0.92 -7.63 11.08
N LEU A 96 -0.38 -6.41 10.97
CA LEU A 96 -0.58 -5.55 9.81
C LEU A 96 0.12 -6.14 8.58
N LEU A 97 1.32 -6.70 8.72
CA LEU A 97 2.03 -7.37 7.64
C LEU A 97 1.31 -8.65 7.20
N LEU A 98 0.66 -9.36 8.12
CA LEU A 98 -0.21 -10.49 7.79
C LEU A 98 -1.42 -10.04 6.94
N GLU A 99 -2.07 -8.95 7.34
CA GLU A 99 -3.18 -8.39 6.55
C GLU A 99 -2.71 -7.96 5.16
N LEU A 100 -1.51 -7.39 5.04
CA LEU A 100 -0.88 -7.03 3.78
C LEU A 100 -0.58 -8.25 2.88
N ASP A 101 0.03 -9.31 3.41
CA ASP A 101 0.26 -10.57 2.68
C ASP A 101 -1.06 -11.14 2.14
N MET A 102 -2.11 -11.13 2.98
CA MET A 102 -3.42 -11.60 2.57
C MET A 102 -4.01 -10.80 1.41
N LEU A 103 -3.71 -9.50 1.30
CA LEU A 103 -4.20 -8.62 0.23
C LEU A 103 -3.42 -8.80 -1.07
N LEU A 104 -2.12 -9.06 -0.98
CA LEU A 104 -1.24 -9.16 -2.13
C LEU A 104 -1.39 -10.50 -2.85
N ARG A 105 -1.42 -10.44 -4.17
CA ARG A 105 -1.29 -11.62 -5.04
C ARG A 105 0.10 -12.24 -4.87
N PRO A 106 0.26 -13.55 -5.12
CA PRO A 106 1.57 -14.17 -5.13
C PRO A 106 2.47 -13.47 -6.16
N GLY A 107 3.67 -13.06 -5.76
CA GLY A 107 4.57 -12.26 -6.58
C GLY A 107 4.16 -10.79 -6.75
N GLY A 108 3.16 -10.33 -5.98
CA GLY A 108 2.83 -8.92 -5.85
C GLY A 108 3.90 -8.17 -5.06
N TYR A 109 3.89 -6.85 -5.20
CA TYR A 109 4.92 -5.98 -4.64
C TYR A 109 4.39 -5.15 -3.47
N PHE A 110 5.28 -4.86 -2.53
CA PHE A 110 5.03 -3.95 -1.44
C PHE A 110 6.01 -2.79 -1.47
N ALA A 111 5.52 -1.63 -1.90
CA ALA A 111 6.29 -0.41 -1.85
C ALA A 111 6.11 0.26 -0.49
N TYR A 112 7.19 0.33 0.30
CA TYR A 112 7.19 1.01 1.60
C TYR A 112 7.93 2.34 1.52
N SER A 113 7.33 3.41 2.06
CA SER A 113 7.92 4.74 2.10
C SER A 113 7.88 5.31 3.51
N SER A 114 8.98 5.27 4.25
CA SER A 114 9.03 5.80 5.62
C SER A 114 10.40 6.36 5.92
N LEU A 115 10.51 7.26 6.91
CA LEU A 115 11.82 7.72 7.40
C LEU A 115 12.66 6.52 7.84
N VAL A 116 12.05 5.55 8.52
CA VAL A 116 12.67 4.27 8.93
C VAL A 116 13.31 3.50 7.76
N ALA A 117 12.76 3.63 6.54
CA ALA A 117 13.30 2.95 5.36
C ALA A 117 14.55 3.64 4.77
N TYR A 118 14.80 4.91 5.14
CA TYR A 118 15.87 5.73 4.56
C TYR A 118 16.92 6.17 5.59
N ALA A 119 16.51 6.32 6.84
CA ALA A 119 17.35 6.72 7.95
C ALA A 119 18.43 5.67 8.25
N GLN A 120 19.52 6.12 8.86
CA GLN A 120 20.73 5.31 9.08
C GLN A 120 21.12 5.24 10.56
N ASP A 121 20.27 5.73 11.47
CA ASP A 121 20.47 5.54 12.90
C ASP A 121 20.17 4.09 13.32
N GLU A 122 20.72 3.70 14.46
CA GLU A 122 20.68 2.30 14.92
C GLU A 122 19.26 1.80 15.20
N ASP A 123 18.38 2.68 15.70
CA ASP A 123 17.00 2.33 16.02
C ASP A 123 16.19 2.06 14.74
N ASP A 124 16.26 2.95 13.75
CA ASP A 124 15.58 2.77 12.47
C ASP A 124 16.12 1.57 11.69
N LEU A 125 17.43 1.33 11.72
CA LEU A 125 18.03 0.13 11.13
C LEU A 125 17.56 -1.16 11.80
N LYS A 126 17.34 -1.15 13.12
CA LYS A 126 16.82 -2.30 13.85
C LYS A 126 15.37 -2.58 13.44
N ILE A 127 14.53 -1.55 13.40
CA ILE A 127 13.12 -1.66 12.95
C ILE A 127 13.08 -2.18 11.51
N TRP A 128 13.91 -1.65 10.63
CA TRP A 128 14.00 -2.10 9.24
C TRP A 128 14.38 -3.58 9.13
N ARG A 129 15.36 -4.05 9.92
CA ARG A 129 15.76 -5.48 9.92
C ARG A 129 14.65 -6.39 10.41
N GLU A 130 13.97 -6.03 11.50
CA GLU A 130 12.85 -6.80 12.04
C GLU A 130 11.70 -6.87 11.03
N MET A 131 11.36 -5.73 10.42
CA MET A 131 10.34 -5.65 9.38
C MET A 131 10.72 -6.50 8.15
N SER A 132 11.98 -6.41 7.70
CA SER A 132 12.48 -7.20 6.57
C SER A 132 12.41 -8.71 6.84
N ALA A 133 12.79 -9.14 8.04
CA ALA A 133 12.71 -10.55 8.43
C ALA A 133 11.27 -11.09 8.42
N LEU A 134 10.29 -10.28 8.85
CA LEU A 134 8.88 -10.64 8.76
C LEU A 134 8.37 -10.67 7.31
N MET A 135 8.78 -9.71 6.48
CA MET A 135 8.42 -9.70 5.06
C MET A 135 8.96 -10.92 4.32
N ASP A 136 10.22 -11.30 4.59
CA ASP A 136 10.83 -12.51 4.03
C ASP A 136 10.08 -13.77 4.48
N ALA A 137 9.64 -13.84 5.74
CA ALA A 137 8.85 -14.96 6.25
C ALA A 137 7.47 -15.10 5.59
N PHE A 138 6.95 -14.02 5.01
CA PHE A 138 5.66 -13.99 4.29
C PHE A 138 5.83 -13.98 2.76
N ASP A 139 7.04 -14.16 2.22
CA ASP A 139 7.34 -14.06 0.79
C ASP A 139 6.86 -12.73 0.16
N ILE A 140 6.85 -11.63 0.93
CA ILE A 140 6.47 -10.30 0.45
C ILE A 140 7.66 -9.68 -0.28
N VAL A 141 7.46 -9.29 -1.53
CA VAL A 141 8.51 -8.68 -2.36
C VAL A 141 8.51 -7.15 -2.21
N LEU A 142 9.65 -6.59 -1.81
CA LEU A 142 9.93 -5.14 -1.75
C LEU A 142 10.30 -4.51 -3.10
#